data_AF-A0A382DQK7-F1
#
_entry.id   AF-A0A382DQK7-F1
#
_cell.length_a   1.000
_cell.length_b   1.000
_cell.length_c   1.000
_cell.angle_alpha   90.00
_cell.angle_beta   90.00
_cell.angle_gamma   90.00
#
_symmetry.space_group_name_H-M   'P 1'
#
loop_
_entity.id
_entity.type
_entity.pdbx_description
1 polymer ?
#
loop_
_entity_poly.entity_id
_entity_poly.type
_entity_poly.pdbx_seq_one_letter_code
_entity_poly.pdbx_strand_id
1 'polypeptide(L)'
;MTNKSDNTRKTSVIAILIGILLIPANNLWLMRGATWGSGYPTTFSLFFHVIFFLFFITLFNLFVHRLFPRLALNSSELLLIYTMLSVASGISGLDMMQVLITFVGGVKWMATTENEWQDLFFHYIPDWLVVSDAVVLNGFHEGDSSLYLKSHMIRWLTPVLVWSGFISLLAFVMLCLTVIVRKQWIESEKLSYPIIQLPLHLTLKPELFLKNKIMWIGFILAGGVDFINGLHFLYPAVPGFGGQLYDLQPFFTTPPWNAIGWTPIPIFPYAVGLAFFMPLDLSFSCWFFYLFWKAERVFGSVLGLRNLPKFPYIEAQTSGAYIGLCVLAIWSTRHHIKQMFSTIFHRNETHNMDSTGEPISYANALLGAVIG
;
A
#
# COMPACT_ATOMS: atom_id res chain seq x y z
N MET A 1 34.33 -1.02 -16.61
CA MET A 1 34.51 -2.22 -17.44
C MET A 1 33.33 -2.37 -18.35
N THR A 2 33.55 -2.00 -19.61
CA THR A 2 32.64 -2.06 -20.74
C THR A 2 32.36 -3.50 -21.14
N ASN A 3 31.09 -3.93 -21.13
CA ASN A 3 30.66 -4.95 -22.08
C ASN A 3 29.15 -4.91 -22.33
N LYS A 4 28.83 -4.89 -23.63
CA LYS A 4 27.52 -4.95 -24.31
C LYS A 4 26.52 -3.84 -24.00
N SER A 5 26.41 -2.95 -24.99
CA SER A 5 25.17 -2.26 -25.33
C SER A 5 24.04 -3.31 -25.41
N ASP A 6 23.23 -3.37 -24.37
CA ASP A 6 21.94 -4.04 -24.46
C ASP A 6 21.19 -3.36 -25.60
N ASN A 7 20.91 -4.16 -26.62
CA ASN A 7 20.10 -3.76 -27.75
C ASN A 7 18.76 -3.31 -27.14
N THR A 8 18.50 -2.00 -27.12
CA THR A 8 17.27 -1.42 -26.57
C THR A 8 16.12 -1.86 -27.46
N ARG A 9 15.67 -3.10 -27.30
CA ARG A 9 14.37 -3.55 -27.77
C ARG A 9 13.39 -2.56 -27.13
N LYS A 10 12.70 -1.79 -27.99
CA LYS A 10 11.52 -1.01 -27.57
C LYS A 10 10.67 -1.95 -26.72
N THR A 11 10.26 -1.48 -25.55
CA THR A 11 9.45 -2.21 -24.57
C THR A 11 8.37 -3.00 -25.30
N SER A 12 8.39 -4.33 -25.22
CA SER A 12 7.48 -5.11 -26.04
C SER A 12 6.05 -4.91 -25.55
N VAL A 13 5.13 -4.76 -26.50
CA VAL A 13 3.68 -4.75 -26.26
C VAL A 13 3.25 -6.00 -25.47
N ILE A 14 4.00 -7.09 -25.57
CA ILE A 14 3.78 -8.34 -24.84
C ILE A 14 3.85 -8.10 -23.31
N ALA A 15 4.82 -7.35 -22.81
CA ALA A 15 4.92 -7.07 -21.38
C ALA A 15 3.69 -6.29 -20.86
N ILE A 16 3.20 -5.34 -21.65
CA ILE A 16 1.98 -4.58 -21.34
C ILE A 16 0.76 -5.52 -21.33
N LEU A 17 0.63 -6.40 -22.32
CA LEU A 17 -0.47 -7.38 -22.38
C LEU A 17 -0.45 -8.35 -21.20
N ILE A 18 0.74 -8.82 -20.80
CA ILE A 18 0.91 -9.66 -19.60
C ILE A 18 0.46 -8.89 -18.36
N GLY A 19 0.89 -7.62 -18.21
CA GLY A 19 0.45 -6.76 -17.12
C GLY A 19 -1.07 -6.60 -17.08
N ILE A 20 -1.71 -6.26 -18.21
CA ILE A 20 -3.17 -6.10 -18.33
C ILE A 20 -3.90 -7.38 -17.93
N LEU A 21 -3.43 -8.54 -18.40
CA LEU A 21 -4.05 -9.82 -18.10
C LEU A 21 -3.90 -10.21 -16.62
N LEU A 22 -2.80 -9.83 -15.97
CA LEU A 22 -2.53 -10.15 -14.58
C LEU A 22 -3.22 -9.21 -13.58
N ILE A 23 -3.55 -7.97 -13.97
CA ILE A 23 -4.22 -7.01 -13.09
C ILE A 23 -5.52 -7.56 -12.47
N PRO A 24 -6.45 -8.19 -13.22
CA PRO A 24 -7.65 -8.79 -12.64
C PRO A 24 -7.34 -9.89 -11.62
N ALA A 25 -6.39 -10.78 -11.91
CA ALA A 25 -5.99 -11.85 -10.99
C ALA A 25 -5.34 -11.29 -9.72
N ASN A 26 -4.50 -10.27 -9.88
CA ASN A 26 -3.84 -9.56 -8.80
C ASN A 26 -4.84 -8.86 -7.87
N ASN A 27 -5.84 -8.19 -8.45
CA ASN A 27 -6.88 -7.51 -7.68
C ASN A 27 -7.85 -8.51 -7.04
N LEU A 28 -8.15 -9.64 -7.70
CA LEU A 28 -8.99 -10.69 -7.12
C LEU A 28 -8.35 -11.27 -5.85
N TRP A 29 -7.03 -11.52 -5.87
CA TRP A 29 -6.31 -11.92 -4.67
C TRP A 29 -6.49 -10.87 -3.57
N LEU A 30 -6.21 -9.60 -3.88
CA LEU A 30 -6.32 -8.50 -2.93
C LEU A 30 -7.72 -8.42 -2.27
N MET A 31 -8.78 -8.54 -3.07
CA MET A 31 -10.17 -8.53 -2.59
C MET A 31 -10.50 -9.77 -1.75
N ARG A 32 -10.06 -10.96 -2.17
CA ARG A 32 -10.31 -12.19 -1.40
C ARG A 32 -9.52 -12.24 -0.09
N GLY A 33 -8.32 -11.64 -0.06
CA GLY A 33 -7.52 -11.54 1.15
C GLY A 33 -8.27 -10.80 2.26
N ALA A 34 -8.95 -9.72 1.91
CA ALA A 34 -9.83 -8.97 2.81
C ALA A 34 -10.98 -9.85 3.35
N THR A 35 -11.65 -10.63 2.49
CA THR A 35 -12.80 -11.45 2.90
C THR A 35 -12.48 -12.55 3.90
N TRP A 36 -11.25 -13.07 3.89
CA TRP A 36 -10.82 -14.15 4.80
C TRP A 36 -9.93 -13.66 5.94
N GLY A 37 -9.76 -12.34 6.09
CA GLY A 37 -8.92 -11.78 7.14
C GLY A 37 -7.46 -12.20 7.05
N SER A 38 -6.97 -12.60 5.86
CA SER A 38 -5.59 -13.08 5.66
C SER A 38 -4.55 -11.96 5.58
N GLY A 39 -4.94 -10.74 5.97
CA GLY A 39 -4.14 -9.53 5.91
C GLY A 39 -4.41 -8.71 4.65
N TYR A 40 -3.98 -7.45 4.69
CA TYR A 40 -4.17 -6.49 3.61
C TYR A 40 -2.81 -6.20 2.96
N PRO A 41 -2.50 -6.78 1.80
CA PRO A 41 -1.19 -6.59 1.17
C PRO A 41 -0.79 -5.13 0.95
N THR A 42 -1.78 -4.25 0.79
CA THR A 42 -1.60 -2.83 0.50
C THR A 42 -1.38 -1.95 1.72
N THR A 43 -1.48 -2.48 2.94
CA THR A 43 -1.11 -1.75 4.16
C THR A 43 0.40 -1.77 4.43
N PHE A 44 1.13 -2.66 3.76
CA PHE A 44 2.59 -2.70 3.77
C PHE A 44 3.15 -1.97 2.55
N SER A 45 4.28 -1.26 2.70
CA SER A 45 4.93 -0.57 1.57
C SER A 45 5.47 -1.52 0.49
N LEU A 46 5.75 -2.77 0.85
CA LEU A 46 6.15 -3.83 -0.09
C LEU A 46 4.98 -4.79 -0.28
N PHE A 47 4.33 -4.70 -1.44
CA PHE A 47 3.17 -5.52 -1.79
C PHE A 47 3.57 -6.98 -2.06
N PHE A 48 3.44 -7.84 -1.05
CA PHE A 48 3.90 -9.22 -1.13
C PHE A 48 3.24 -10.03 -2.24
N HIS A 49 1.97 -9.77 -2.58
CA HIS A 49 1.27 -10.43 -3.68
C HIS A 49 1.82 -10.04 -5.05
N VAL A 50 2.25 -8.78 -5.21
CA VAL A 50 2.95 -8.34 -6.43
C VAL A 50 4.32 -9.00 -6.53
N ILE A 51 5.05 -9.12 -5.42
CA ILE A 51 6.33 -9.84 -5.37
C ILE A 51 6.14 -11.32 -5.72
N PHE A 52 5.06 -11.94 -5.26
CA PHE A 52 4.70 -13.30 -5.62
C PHE A 52 4.52 -13.44 -7.14
N PHE A 53 3.69 -12.60 -7.77
CA PHE A 53 3.53 -12.63 -9.23
C PHE A 53 4.86 -12.40 -9.95
N LEU A 54 5.64 -11.40 -9.52
CA LEU A 54 6.94 -11.10 -10.10
C LEU A 54 7.91 -12.30 -10.00
N PHE A 55 7.94 -12.99 -8.87
CA PHE A 55 8.76 -14.17 -8.65
C PHE A 55 8.41 -15.30 -9.63
N PHE A 56 7.12 -15.63 -9.78
CA PHE A 56 6.68 -16.68 -10.70
C PHE A 56 6.88 -16.30 -12.18
N ILE A 57 6.63 -15.04 -12.55
CA ILE A 57 6.91 -14.55 -13.91
C ILE A 57 8.40 -14.63 -14.19
N THR A 58 9.25 -14.26 -13.24
CA THR A 58 10.70 -14.35 -13.37
C THR A 58 11.16 -15.79 -13.54
N LEU A 59 10.63 -16.72 -12.72
CA LEU A 59 10.95 -18.14 -12.82
C LEU A 59 10.52 -18.73 -14.18
N PHE A 60 9.31 -18.40 -14.63
CA PHE A 60 8.81 -18.78 -15.94
C PHE A 60 9.66 -18.16 -17.06
N ASN A 61 10.07 -16.91 -16.91
CA ASN A 61 10.92 -16.21 -17.88
C ASN A 61 12.30 -16.86 -18.01
N LEU A 62 12.91 -17.32 -16.91
CA LEU A 62 14.16 -18.09 -16.96
C LEU A 62 13.99 -19.40 -17.73
N PHE A 63 12.87 -20.09 -17.54
CA PHE A 63 12.54 -21.30 -18.28
C PHE A 63 12.35 -21.01 -19.78
N VAL A 64 11.60 -19.96 -20.12
CA VAL A 64 11.43 -19.48 -21.51
C VAL A 64 12.76 -19.05 -22.11
N HIS A 65 13.63 -18.39 -21.35
CA HIS A 65 14.96 -18.00 -21.84
C HIS A 65 15.80 -19.21 -22.25
N ARG A 66 15.64 -20.36 -21.57
CA ARG A 66 16.33 -21.61 -21.91
C ARG A 66 15.80 -22.27 -23.18
N LEU A 67 14.49 -22.21 -23.43
CA LEU A 67 13.84 -22.87 -24.58
C LEU A 67 13.71 -21.97 -25.80
N PHE A 68 13.33 -20.71 -25.59
CA PHE A 68 13.01 -19.71 -26.61
C PHE A 68 13.60 -18.34 -26.23
N PRO A 69 14.94 -18.14 -26.31
CA PRO A 69 15.61 -16.90 -25.87
C PRO A 69 15.06 -15.62 -26.51
N ARG A 70 14.51 -15.71 -27.74
CA ARG A 70 13.95 -14.56 -28.47
C ARG A 70 12.62 -14.05 -27.90
N LEU A 71 11.89 -14.90 -27.16
CA LEU A 71 10.61 -14.59 -26.51
C LEU A 71 10.76 -14.22 -25.04
N ALA A 72 11.96 -14.37 -24.46
CA ALA A 72 12.22 -14.01 -23.09
C ALA A 72 12.06 -12.50 -22.86
N LEU A 73 11.48 -12.16 -21.72
CA LEU A 73 11.33 -10.81 -21.23
C LEU A 73 12.67 -10.28 -20.71
N ASN A 74 12.95 -9.02 -21.01
CA ASN A 74 14.10 -8.30 -20.47
C ASN A 74 13.80 -7.73 -19.07
N SER A 75 14.83 -7.33 -18.32
CA SER A 75 14.65 -6.78 -16.97
C SER A 75 13.75 -5.54 -16.93
N SER A 76 13.82 -4.66 -17.93
CA SER A 76 12.94 -3.50 -18.04
C SER A 76 11.46 -3.88 -18.24
N GLU A 77 11.19 -5.00 -18.91
CA GLU A 77 9.83 -5.50 -19.13
C GLU A 77 9.25 -6.14 -17.87
N LEU A 78 10.08 -6.86 -17.10
CA LEU A 78 9.68 -7.37 -15.78
C LEU A 78 9.42 -6.22 -14.79
N LEU A 79 10.26 -5.18 -14.80
CA LEU A 79 10.05 -3.96 -14.00
C LEU A 79 8.78 -3.20 -14.41
N LEU A 80 8.46 -3.17 -15.71
CA LEU A 80 7.21 -2.60 -16.19
C LEU A 80 6.00 -3.37 -15.62
N ILE A 81 6.00 -4.70 -15.71
CA ILE A 81 4.92 -5.54 -15.15
C ILE A 81 4.80 -5.33 -13.64
N TYR A 82 5.92 -5.32 -12.92
CA TYR A 82 5.94 -5.01 -11.49
C TYR A 82 5.31 -3.64 -11.17
N THR A 83 5.63 -2.62 -11.96
CA THR A 83 5.09 -1.27 -11.79
C THR A 83 3.59 -1.24 -12.08
N MET A 84 3.14 -1.88 -13.17
CA MET A 84 1.71 -1.98 -13.51
C MET A 84 0.90 -2.64 -12.40
N LEU A 85 1.37 -3.78 -11.88
CA LEU A 85 0.72 -4.50 -10.79
C LEU A 85 0.73 -3.71 -9.47
N SER A 86 1.83 -3.00 -9.17
CA SER A 86 1.94 -2.17 -7.97
C SER A 86 0.96 -0.99 -8.02
N VAL A 87 0.90 -0.27 -9.13
CA VAL A 87 -0.04 0.85 -9.32
C VAL A 87 -1.49 0.36 -9.25
N ALA A 88 -1.81 -0.75 -9.93
CA ALA A 88 -3.15 -1.32 -9.88
C ALA A 88 -3.56 -1.75 -8.46
N SER A 89 -2.62 -2.34 -7.70
CA SER A 89 -2.83 -2.73 -6.30
C SER A 89 -3.06 -1.51 -5.40
N GLY A 90 -2.27 -0.44 -5.57
CA GLY A 90 -2.42 0.79 -4.80
C GLY A 90 -3.80 1.42 -4.99
N ILE A 91 -4.31 1.45 -6.23
CA ILE A 91 -5.66 1.93 -6.53
C ILE A 91 -6.74 1.00 -5.96
N SER A 92 -6.51 -0.31 -6.03
CA SER A 92 -7.48 -1.33 -5.59
C SER A 92 -7.37 -1.68 -4.10
N GLY A 93 -6.60 -0.90 -3.34
CA GLY A 93 -6.25 -1.17 -1.95
C GLY A 93 -7.41 -1.07 -0.95
N LEU A 94 -7.12 -1.44 0.30
CA LEU A 94 -8.05 -1.41 1.43
C LEU A 94 -8.68 -0.02 1.57
N ASP A 95 -7.85 1.00 1.77
CA ASP A 95 -8.31 2.37 2.07
C ASP A 95 -8.76 3.16 0.83
N MET A 96 -8.93 2.48 -0.31
CA MET A 96 -9.42 3.08 -1.55
C MET A 96 -10.60 2.28 -2.11
N MET A 97 -10.39 1.38 -3.07
CA MET A 97 -11.50 0.74 -3.79
C MET A 97 -12.40 -0.14 -2.90
N GLN A 98 -11.83 -0.80 -1.88
CA GLN A 98 -12.62 -1.63 -0.97
C GLN A 98 -13.59 -0.80 -0.13
N VAL A 99 -13.17 0.38 0.33
CA VAL A 99 -14.04 1.32 1.04
C VAL A 99 -14.99 2.02 0.08
N LEU A 100 -14.51 2.41 -1.11
CA LEU A 100 -15.33 3.14 -2.07
C LEU A 100 -16.56 2.34 -2.50
N ILE A 101 -16.40 1.05 -2.81
CA ILE A 101 -17.51 0.22 -3.28
C ILE A 101 -18.58 0.04 -2.20
N THR A 102 -18.18 -0.04 -0.91
CA THR A 102 -19.14 -0.12 0.20
C THR A 102 -19.89 1.19 0.40
N PHE A 103 -19.28 2.34 0.14
CA PHE A 103 -20.00 3.62 0.14
C PHE A 103 -20.96 3.75 -1.05
N VAL A 104 -20.49 3.47 -2.28
CA VAL A 104 -21.27 3.64 -3.51
C VAL A 104 -22.52 2.76 -3.53
N GLY A 105 -22.43 1.53 -3.01
CA GLY A 105 -23.55 0.60 -2.95
C GLY A 105 -24.25 0.53 -1.58
N GLY A 106 -23.62 0.98 -0.49
CA GLY A 106 -24.11 0.71 0.86
C GLY A 106 -24.93 1.85 1.47
N VAL A 107 -24.59 3.11 1.23
CA VAL A 107 -25.15 4.24 1.99
C VAL A 107 -26.67 4.33 1.89
N LYS A 108 -27.23 4.20 0.68
CA LYS A 108 -28.69 4.22 0.49
C LYS A 108 -29.38 2.91 0.83
N TRP A 109 -28.66 1.78 0.71
CA TRP A 109 -29.20 0.45 1.04
C TRP A 109 -29.34 0.23 2.55
N MET A 110 -28.41 0.76 3.34
CA MET A 110 -28.42 0.67 4.81
C MET A 110 -29.36 1.69 5.48
N ALA A 111 -30.03 2.55 4.73
CA ALA A 111 -30.98 3.51 5.29
C ALA A 111 -32.22 2.78 5.80
N THR A 112 -32.57 3.01 7.07
CA THR A 112 -33.78 2.47 7.69
C THR A 112 -34.58 3.60 8.34
N THR A 113 -35.84 3.32 8.68
CA THR A 113 -36.69 4.29 9.38
C THR A 113 -36.14 4.68 10.75
N GLU A 114 -35.38 3.80 11.41
CA GLU A 114 -34.83 4.03 12.76
C GLU A 114 -33.57 4.89 12.74
N ASN A 115 -32.79 4.85 11.65
CA ASN A 115 -31.57 5.65 11.53
C ASN A 115 -31.80 7.00 10.87
N GLU A 116 -32.96 7.20 10.24
CA GLU A 116 -33.39 8.46 9.61
C GLU A 116 -32.40 8.98 8.54
N TRP A 117 -31.56 8.11 7.97
CA TRP A 117 -30.49 8.52 7.05
C TRP A 117 -31.01 9.17 5.77
N GLN A 118 -32.22 8.77 5.34
CA GLN A 118 -32.87 9.37 4.19
C GLN A 118 -33.08 10.88 4.39
N ASP A 119 -33.63 11.28 5.54
CA ASP A 119 -33.93 12.68 5.81
C ASP A 119 -32.68 13.48 6.21
N LEU A 120 -31.75 12.84 6.91
CA LEU A 120 -30.53 13.49 7.40
C LEU A 120 -29.46 13.69 6.30
N PHE A 121 -29.28 12.71 5.41
CA PHE A 121 -28.08 12.66 4.55
C PHE A 121 -28.35 12.66 3.05
N PHE A 122 -29.49 12.16 2.55
CA PHE A 122 -29.64 11.95 1.10
C PHE A 122 -29.60 13.27 0.31
N HIS A 123 -30.01 14.38 0.92
CA HIS A 123 -29.91 15.71 0.27
C HIS A 123 -28.46 16.13 -0.04
N TYR A 124 -27.48 15.64 0.73
CA TYR A 124 -26.06 15.92 0.53
C TYR A 124 -25.36 14.92 -0.39
N ILE A 125 -26.06 13.87 -0.84
CA ILE A 125 -25.48 12.78 -1.64
C ILE A 125 -26.10 12.77 -3.04
N PRO A 126 -25.43 13.36 -4.04
CA PRO A 126 -25.89 13.33 -5.41
C PRO A 126 -26.04 11.91 -5.97
N ASP A 127 -27.11 11.68 -6.72
CA ASP A 127 -27.44 10.37 -7.30
C ASP A 127 -26.44 9.87 -8.37
N TRP A 128 -25.56 10.74 -8.86
CA TRP A 128 -24.50 10.36 -9.80
C TRP A 128 -23.24 9.82 -9.12
N LEU A 129 -23.10 9.99 -7.80
CA LEU A 129 -21.99 9.46 -7.01
C LEU A 129 -22.25 8.06 -6.47
N VAL A 130 -23.52 7.69 -6.26
CA VAL A 130 -23.94 6.45 -5.59
C VAL A 130 -25.03 5.75 -6.38
N VAL A 131 -25.15 4.44 -6.21
CA VAL A 131 -26.29 3.70 -6.77
C VAL A 131 -27.51 3.94 -5.88
N SER A 132 -28.61 4.38 -6.49
CA SER A 132 -29.83 4.77 -5.76
C SER A 132 -31.01 3.83 -5.99
N ASP A 133 -30.90 2.90 -6.94
CA ASP A 133 -31.99 2.02 -7.34
C ASP A 133 -32.09 0.80 -6.40
N ALA A 134 -33.16 0.72 -5.61
CA ALA A 134 -33.34 -0.30 -4.59
C ALA A 134 -33.31 -1.74 -5.15
N VAL A 135 -33.82 -1.95 -6.37
CA VAL A 135 -33.81 -3.29 -7.00
C VAL A 135 -32.38 -3.71 -7.31
N VAL A 136 -31.58 -2.78 -7.83
CA VAL A 136 -30.17 -3.02 -8.14
C VAL A 136 -29.35 -3.23 -6.87
N LEU A 137 -29.63 -2.46 -5.81
CA LEU A 137 -28.95 -2.57 -4.52
C LEU A 137 -29.27 -3.89 -3.81
N ASN A 138 -30.54 -4.32 -3.79
CA ASN A 138 -30.92 -5.60 -3.21
C ASN A 138 -30.25 -6.75 -3.95
N GLY A 139 -30.26 -6.74 -5.29
CA GLY A 139 -29.55 -7.76 -6.08
C GLY A 139 -28.02 -7.76 -5.90
N PHE A 140 -27.43 -6.62 -5.50
CA PHE A 140 -25.99 -6.52 -5.19
C PHE A 140 -25.64 -7.05 -3.81
N HIS A 141 -26.45 -6.76 -2.78
CA HIS A 141 -26.17 -7.14 -1.39
C HIS A 141 -26.73 -8.51 -0.99
N GLU A 142 -27.97 -8.81 -1.38
CA GLU A 142 -28.67 -10.05 -0.99
C GLU A 142 -28.34 -11.22 -1.95
N GLY A 143 -27.90 -10.91 -3.16
CA GLY A 143 -27.62 -11.89 -4.20
C GLY A 143 -28.85 -12.23 -5.05
N ASP A 144 -28.89 -13.45 -5.58
CA ASP A 144 -29.93 -13.97 -6.50
C ASP A 144 -30.19 -13.10 -7.75
N SER A 145 -29.17 -12.36 -8.18
CA SER A 145 -29.22 -11.50 -9.36
C SER A 145 -27.90 -11.52 -10.13
N SER A 146 -27.86 -10.80 -11.24
CA SER A 146 -26.68 -10.74 -12.12
C SER A 146 -26.29 -9.30 -12.42
N LEU A 147 -25.02 -8.98 -12.24
CA LEU A 147 -24.43 -7.69 -12.64
C LEU A 147 -24.53 -7.47 -14.16
N TYR A 148 -24.60 -8.55 -14.95
CA TYR A 148 -24.65 -8.50 -16.40
C TYR A 148 -26.03 -8.12 -16.96
N LEU A 149 -27.04 -7.92 -16.10
CA LEU A 149 -28.32 -7.38 -16.52
C LEU A 149 -28.14 -5.94 -17.00
N LYS A 150 -28.71 -5.62 -18.17
CA LYS A 150 -28.61 -4.28 -18.77
C LYS A 150 -29.07 -3.17 -17.81
N SER A 151 -30.14 -3.42 -17.06
CA SER A 151 -30.65 -2.49 -16.03
C SER A 151 -29.61 -2.21 -14.94
N HIS A 152 -28.92 -3.25 -14.46
CA HIS A 152 -27.90 -3.14 -13.42
C HIS A 152 -26.67 -2.40 -13.95
N MET A 153 -26.17 -2.80 -15.13
CA MET A 153 -25.01 -2.16 -15.75
C MET A 153 -25.21 -0.66 -15.96
N ILE A 154 -26.37 -0.23 -16.46
CA ILE A 154 -26.64 1.19 -16.72
C ILE A 154 -26.66 1.99 -15.41
N ARG A 155 -27.25 1.44 -14.35
CA ARG A 155 -27.31 2.12 -13.04
C ARG A 155 -25.95 2.24 -12.36
N TRP A 156 -25.07 1.26 -12.57
CA TRP A 156 -23.69 1.30 -12.08
C TRP A 156 -22.74 2.13 -12.95
N LEU A 157 -23.04 2.29 -14.24
CA LEU A 157 -22.15 2.95 -15.19
C LEU A 157 -21.81 4.39 -14.78
N THR A 158 -22.81 5.19 -14.39
CA THR A 158 -22.59 6.59 -14.04
C THR A 158 -21.67 6.75 -12.83
N PRO A 159 -21.94 6.14 -11.65
CA PRO A 159 -21.00 6.18 -10.53
C PRO A 159 -19.61 5.67 -10.90
N VAL A 160 -19.52 4.55 -11.64
CA VAL A 160 -18.22 3.96 -12.03
C VAL A 160 -17.41 4.93 -12.89
N LEU A 161 -18.03 5.59 -13.87
CA LEU A 161 -17.33 6.54 -14.74
C LEU A 161 -16.86 7.78 -13.97
N VAL A 162 -17.71 8.33 -13.11
CA VAL A 162 -17.35 9.51 -12.30
C VAL A 162 -16.20 9.18 -11.36
N TRP A 163 -16.31 8.08 -10.60
CA TRP A 163 -15.24 7.68 -9.68
C TRP A 163 -13.96 7.28 -10.41
N SER A 164 -14.06 6.62 -11.57
CA SER A 164 -12.87 6.32 -12.38
C SER A 164 -12.19 7.59 -12.89
N GLY A 165 -12.97 8.59 -13.31
CA GLY A 165 -12.45 9.90 -13.72
C GLY A 165 -11.76 10.61 -12.57
N PHE A 166 -12.40 10.67 -11.40
CA PHE A 166 -11.84 11.26 -10.19
C PHE A 166 -10.54 10.55 -9.74
N ILE A 167 -10.54 9.22 -9.67
CA ILE A 167 -9.35 8.43 -9.28
C ILE A 167 -8.21 8.63 -10.27
N SER A 168 -8.51 8.68 -11.58
CA SER A 168 -7.50 8.91 -12.61
C SER A 168 -6.89 10.31 -12.49
N LEU A 169 -7.72 11.32 -12.22
CA LEU A 169 -7.27 12.69 -11.99
C LEU A 169 -6.41 12.78 -10.72
N LEU A 170 -6.86 12.17 -9.63
CA LEU A 170 -6.11 12.10 -8.38
C LEU A 170 -4.75 11.41 -8.58
N ALA A 171 -4.72 10.28 -9.28
CA ALA A 171 -3.48 9.58 -9.61
C ALA A 171 -2.54 10.46 -10.46
N PHE A 172 -3.09 11.20 -11.42
CA PHE A 172 -2.33 12.16 -12.23
C PHE A 172 -1.72 13.28 -11.38
N VAL A 173 -2.49 13.89 -10.48
CA VAL A 173 -1.99 14.92 -9.55
C VAL A 173 -0.89 14.34 -8.65
N MET A 174 -1.09 13.15 -8.11
CA MET A 174 -0.09 12.47 -7.27
C MET A 174 1.20 12.17 -8.05
N LEU A 175 1.11 11.78 -9.32
CA LEU A 175 2.29 11.60 -10.18
C LEU A 175 3.00 12.93 -10.45
N CYS A 176 2.25 14.02 -10.68
CA CYS A 176 2.82 15.36 -10.84
C CYS A 176 3.58 15.80 -9.58
N LEU A 177 2.98 15.63 -8.40
CA LEU A 177 3.64 15.90 -7.12
C LEU A 177 4.88 15.02 -6.93
N THR A 178 4.82 13.76 -7.33
CA THR A 178 5.96 12.85 -7.27
C THR A 178 7.13 13.37 -8.11
N VAL A 179 6.89 13.83 -9.35
CA VAL A 179 7.96 14.41 -10.19
C VAL A 179 8.60 15.63 -9.53
N ILE A 180 7.80 16.50 -8.90
CA ILE A 180 8.28 17.71 -8.22
C ILE A 180 9.21 17.36 -7.05
N VAL A 181 8.80 16.41 -6.20
CA VAL A 181 9.48 16.15 -4.94
C VAL A 181 10.60 15.10 -5.07
N ARG A 182 10.49 14.20 -6.06
CA ARG A 182 11.42 13.08 -6.28
C ARG A 182 12.89 13.50 -6.29
N LYS A 183 13.26 14.55 -7.04
CA LYS A 183 14.67 14.96 -7.16
C LYS A 183 15.24 15.42 -5.82
N GLN A 184 14.47 16.21 -5.06
CA GLN A 184 14.86 16.66 -3.73
C GLN A 184 15.04 15.48 -2.76
N TRP A 185 14.12 14.51 -2.77
CA TRP A 185 14.22 13.35 -1.89
C TRP A 185 15.37 12.40 -2.25
N ILE A 186 15.64 12.19 -3.54
CA ILE A 186 16.69 11.28 -4.00
C ILE A 186 18.08 11.93 -3.87
N GLU A 187 18.25 13.14 -4.36
CA GLU A 187 19.58 13.76 -4.50
C GLU A 187 19.99 14.53 -3.24
N SER A 188 19.08 15.31 -2.65
CA SER A 188 19.37 16.17 -1.50
C SER A 188 19.21 15.42 -0.17
N GLU A 189 18.06 14.75 0.03
CA GLU A 189 17.74 14.07 1.29
C GLU A 189 18.22 12.61 1.33
N LYS A 190 18.65 12.05 0.19
CA LYS A 190 19.17 10.69 0.05
C LYS A 190 18.30 9.65 0.74
N LEU A 191 16.98 9.79 0.58
CA LEU A 191 16.03 8.86 1.16
C LEU A 191 16.35 7.45 0.66
N SER A 192 16.59 6.54 1.58
CA SER A 192 16.83 5.14 1.23
C SER A 192 15.53 4.48 0.80
N TYR A 193 15.54 3.77 -0.34
CA TYR A 193 14.39 3.00 -0.84
C TYR A 193 14.64 1.49 -0.71
N PRO A 194 14.80 0.94 0.51
CA PRO A 194 15.22 -0.44 0.72
C PRO A 194 14.18 -1.45 0.19
N ILE A 195 12.91 -1.08 0.16
CA ILE A 195 11.81 -1.92 -0.36
C ILE A 195 11.95 -2.29 -1.84
N ILE A 196 12.67 -1.50 -2.65
CA ILE A 196 12.85 -1.77 -4.08
C ILE A 196 13.91 -2.86 -4.34
N GLN A 197 14.75 -3.18 -3.35
CA GLN A 197 15.89 -4.08 -3.52
C GLN A 197 15.46 -5.50 -3.92
N LEU A 198 14.37 -6.01 -3.32
CA LEU A 198 13.86 -7.34 -3.62
C LEU A 198 13.32 -7.44 -5.08
N PRO A 199 12.40 -6.57 -5.54
CA PRO A 199 12.02 -6.52 -6.96
C PRO A 199 13.22 -6.38 -7.90
N LEU A 200 14.20 -5.54 -7.54
CA LEU A 200 15.37 -5.30 -8.37
C LEU A 200 16.26 -6.54 -8.48
N HIS A 201 16.47 -7.27 -7.39
CA HIS A 201 17.22 -8.54 -7.41
C HIS A 201 16.50 -9.64 -8.20
N LEU A 202 15.17 -9.72 -8.09
CA LEU A 202 14.37 -10.66 -8.89
C LEU A 202 14.46 -10.34 -10.39
N THR A 203 14.54 -9.07 -10.79
CA THR A 203 14.51 -8.67 -12.21
C THR A 203 15.88 -8.59 -12.86
N LEU A 204 16.91 -8.08 -12.17
CA LEU A 204 18.25 -7.87 -12.74
C LEU A 204 19.16 -9.09 -12.58
N LYS A 205 19.04 -9.82 -11.46
CA LYS A 205 19.96 -10.91 -11.09
C LYS A 205 19.22 -12.16 -10.60
N PRO A 206 18.23 -12.67 -11.36
CA PRO A 206 17.38 -13.76 -10.91
C PRO A 206 18.14 -15.05 -10.61
N GLU A 207 19.16 -15.40 -11.40
CA GLU A 207 19.94 -16.62 -11.17
C GLU A 207 20.72 -16.60 -9.85
N LEU A 208 21.29 -15.45 -9.49
CA LEU A 208 22.03 -15.28 -8.23
C LEU A 208 21.08 -15.37 -7.04
N PHE A 209 19.90 -14.77 -7.17
CA PHE A 209 18.85 -14.86 -6.15
C PHE A 209 18.42 -16.31 -5.93
N LEU A 210 18.11 -17.05 -7.00
CA LEU A 210 17.65 -18.45 -6.90
C LEU A 210 18.74 -19.44 -6.45
N LYS A 211 20.03 -19.12 -6.63
CA LYS A 211 21.14 -19.95 -6.13
C LYS A 211 21.49 -19.68 -4.67
N ASN A 212 20.92 -18.65 -4.05
CA ASN A 212 21.24 -18.27 -2.68
C ASN A 212 20.63 -19.25 -1.66
N LYS A 213 21.48 -20.08 -1.05
CA LYS A 213 21.06 -21.07 -0.05
C LYS A 213 20.46 -20.46 1.21
N ILE A 214 20.98 -19.31 1.67
CA ILE A 214 20.51 -18.65 2.89
C ILE A 214 19.07 -18.14 2.70
N MET A 215 18.78 -17.58 1.52
CA MET A 215 17.43 -17.17 1.15
C MET A 215 16.46 -18.36 1.20
N TRP A 216 16.85 -19.52 0.66
CA TRP A 216 15.99 -20.71 0.66
C TRP A 216 15.77 -21.28 2.05
N ILE A 217 16.79 -21.24 2.93
CA ILE A 217 16.62 -21.61 4.34
C ILE A 217 15.57 -20.70 4.99
N GLY A 218 15.67 -19.38 4.79
CA GLY A 218 14.68 -18.43 5.30
C GLY A 218 13.28 -18.66 4.74
N PHE A 219 13.17 -18.91 3.42
CA PHE A 219 11.91 -19.21 2.74
C PHE A 219 11.26 -20.48 3.28
N ILE A 220 12.02 -21.57 3.43
CA ILE A 220 11.52 -22.85 3.93
C ILE A 220 11.12 -22.72 5.40
N LEU A 221 11.87 -21.98 6.20
CA LEU A 221 11.56 -21.79 7.62
C LEU A 221 10.29 -20.95 7.81
N ALA A 222 10.22 -19.76 7.19
CA ALA A 222 9.06 -18.89 7.30
C ALA A 222 7.83 -19.50 6.63
N GLY A 223 7.99 -19.95 5.38
CA GLY A 223 6.92 -20.58 4.62
C GLY A 223 6.46 -21.92 5.22
N GLY A 224 7.35 -22.66 5.87
CA GLY A 224 7.01 -23.89 6.58
C GLY A 224 6.15 -23.63 7.81
N VAL A 225 6.46 -22.59 8.59
CA VAL A 225 5.62 -22.16 9.72
C VAL A 225 4.24 -21.73 9.23
N ASP A 226 4.17 -20.87 8.21
CA ASP A 226 2.90 -20.40 7.65
C ASP A 226 2.09 -21.54 7.03
N PHE A 227 2.75 -22.49 6.36
CA PHE A 227 2.10 -23.67 5.78
C PHE A 227 1.47 -24.55 6.86
N ILE A 228 2.19 -24.81 7.96
CA ILE A 228 1.66 -25.64 9.06
C ILE A 228 0.54 -24.91 9.80
N ASN A 229 0.64 -23.59 9.98
CA ASN A 229 -0.44 -22.78 10.54
C ASN A 229 -1.67 -22.76 9.64
N GLY A 230 -1.49 -22.68 8.32
CA GLY A 230 -2.58 -22.82 7.35
C GLY A 230 -3.24 -24.19 7.39
N LEU A 231 -2.44 -25.26 7.55
CA LEU A 231 -2.97 -26.61 7.76
C LEU A 231 -3.71 -26.74 9.10
N HIS A 232 -3.21 -26.15 10.18
CA HIS A 232 -3.89 -26.13 11.48
C HIS A 232 -5.25 -25.42 11.39
N PHE A 233 -5.32 -24.31 10.65
CA PHE A 233 -6.57 -23.59 10.42
C PHE A 233 -7.61 -24.44 9.69
N LEU A 234 -7.21 -25.19 8.65
CA LEU A 234 -8.11 -26.06 7.89
C LEU A 234 -8.42 -27.39 8.63
N TYR A 235 -7.44 -27.91 9.36
CA TYR A 235 -7.47 -29.17 10.08
C TYR A 235 -6.95 -28.98 11.51
N PRO A 236 -7.84 -28.65 12.47
CA PRO A 236 -7.44 -28.38 13.86
C PRO A 236 -6.69 -29.52 14.58
N ALA A 237 -6.69 -30.73 14.00
CA ALA A 237 -5.91 -31.87 14.50
C ALA A 237 -4.38 -31.72 14.32
N VAL A 238 -3.93 -30.89 13.37
CA VAL A 238 -2.51 -30.57 13.19
C VAL A 238 -2.12 -29.53 14.24
N PRO A 239 -1.05 -29.69 15.04
CA PRO A 239 -0.64 -28.65 15.99
C PRO A 239 -0.06 -27.45 15.24
N GLY A 240 -0.65 -26.27 15.45
CA GLY A 240 -0.10 -25.01 14.93
C GLY A 240 1.16 -24.59 15.68
N PHE A 241 2.07 -23.89 14.99
CA PHE A 241 3.29 -23.32 15.59
C PHE A 241 3.06 -21.94 16.23
N GLY A 242 1.80 -21.51 16.37
CA GLY A 242 1.43 -20.19 16.88
C GLY A 242 1.19 -19.19 15.75
N GLY A 243 1.55 -17.91 15.96
CA GLY A 243 1.21 -16.81 15.06
C GLY A 243 0.09 -15.90 15.58
N GLN A 244 -0.27 -16.02 16.87
CA GLN A 244 -1.10 -15.03 17.54
C GLN A 244 -0.23 -14.05 18.32
N LEU A 245 -0.74 -12.83 18.51
CA LEU A 245 -0.12 -11.82 19.35
C LEU A 245 0.01 -12.38 20.78
N TYR A 246 1.23 -12.58 21.26
CA TYR A 246 1.45 -13.03 22.63
C TYR A 246 1.38 -11.81 23.56
N ASP A 247 0.25 -11.64 24.24
CA ASP A 247 0.08 -10.53 25.18
C ASP A 247 0.79 -10.83 26.50
N LEU A 248 1.69 -9.94 26.89
CA LEU A 248 2.39 -10.01 28.18
C LEU A 248 1.56 -9.47 29.35
N GLN A 249 0.48 -8.73 29.10
CA GLN A 249 -0.35 -8.13 30.15
C GLN A 249 -0.73 -9.12 31.27
N PRO A 250 -1.15 -10.37 31.00
CA PRO A 250 -1.57 -11.31 32.04
C PRO A 250 -0.47 -11.69 33.05
N PHE A 251 0.82 -11.54 32.68
CA PHE A 251 1.94 -11.84 33.59
C PHE A 251 2.18 -10.74 34.63
N PHE A 252 1.63 -9.54 34.41
CA PHE A 252 1.78 -8.40 35.32
C PHE A 252 0.50 -8.20 36.12
N THR A 253 0.36 -8.91 37.25
CA THR A 253 -0.85 -8.88 38.08
C THR A 253 -0.78 -7.89 39.24
N THR A 254 0.42 -7.54 39.71
CA THR A 254 0.64 -6.67 40.87
C THR A 254 0.76 -5.18 40.50
N PRO A 255 0.20 -4.25 41.30
CA PRO A 255 0.45 -2.81 41.13
C PRO A 255 1.94 -2.45 41.36
N PRO A 256 2.49 -1.45 40.64
CA PRO A 256 1.88 -0.66 39.57
C PRO A 256 1.94 -1.32 38.19
N TRP A 257 2.64 -2.45 38.05
CA TRP A 257 2.91 -3.13 36.78
C TRP A 257 1.66 -3.63 36.06
N ASN A 258 0.59 -3.95 36.80
CA ASN A 258 -0.70 -4.30 36.23
C ASN A 258 -1.38 -3.19 35.42
N ALA A 259 -0.82 -1.98 35.40
CA ALA A 259 -1.25 -0.88 34.55
C ALA A 259 -0.58 -0.86 33.15
N ILE A 260 0.38 -1.75 32.87
CA ILE A 260 1.10 -1.82 31.59
C ILE A 260 0.15 -1.92 30.37
N GLY A 261 -1.03 -2.51 30.57
CA GLY A 261 -2.08 -2.71 29.58
C GLY A 261 -1.66 -3.64 28.44
N TRP A 262 -2.45 -3.67 27.37
CA TRP A 262 -2.26 -4.58 26.22
C TRP A 262 -0.84 -4.48 25.63
N THR A 263 -0.02 -5.51 25.82
CA THR A 263 1.42 -5.53 25.52
C THR A 263 1.73 -6.74 24.63
N PRO A 264 1.28 -6.71 23.37
CA PRO A 264 1.48 -7.81 22.45
C PRO A 264 2.94 -7.89 22.00
N ILE A 265 3.47 -9.11 21.90
CA ILE A 265 4.70 -9.42 21.21
C ILE A 265 4.36 -10.28 19.99
N PRO A 266 4.11 -9.66 18.82
CA PRO A 266 3.98 -10.40 17.58
C PRO A 266 5.35 -10.85 17.08
N ILE A 267 5.53 -12.15 16.89
CA ILE A 267 6.69 -12.69 16.16
C ILE A 267 6.17 -13.28 14.86
N PHE A 268 6.14 -12.45 13.82
CA PHE A 268 5.78 -12.87 12.47
C PHE A 268 7.02 -12.88 11.58
N PRO A 269 7.44 -14.04 11.03
CA PRO A 269 8.62 -14.11 10.17
C PRO A 269 8.58 -13.11 9.00
N TYR A 270 7.42 -12.92 8.36
CA TYR A 270 7.28 -11.94 7.28
C TYR A 270 7.48 -10.49 7.76
N ALA A 271 6.93 -10.14 8.93
CA ALA A 271 7.05 -8.78 9.48
C ALA A 271 8.49 -8.48 9.91
N VAL A 272 9.19 -9.48 10.47
CA VAL A 272 10.63 -9.39 10.76
C VAL A 272 11.43 -9.16 9.47
N GLY A 273 11.10 -9.89 8.40
CA GLY A 273 11.74 -9.72 7.09
C GLY A 273 11.52 -8.32 6.50
N LEU A 274 10.31 -7.76 6.63
CA LEU A 274 10.01 -6.40 6.19
C LEU A 274 10.68 -5.35 7.08
N ALA A 275 10.67 -5.54 8.40
CA ALA A 275 11.30 -4.64 9.37
C ALA A 275 12.82 -4.59 9.23
N PHE A 276 13.46 -5.64 8.69
CA PHE A 276 14.89 -5.63 8.38
C PHE A 276 15.28 -4.54 7.37
N PHE A 277 14.36 -4.16 6.48
CA PHE A 277 14.57 -3.06 5.54
C PHE A 277 14.38 -1.68 6.18
N MET A 278 13.91 -1.59 7.42
CA MET A 278 13.67 -0.31 8.08
C MET A 278 15.00 0.35 8.50
N PRO A 279 15.18 1.66 8.27
CA PRO A 279 16.28 2.43 8.84
C PRO A 279 16.39 2.25 10.36
N LEU A 280 17.61 2.20 10.89
CA LEU A 280 17.88 1.95 12.31
C LEU A 280 17.20 2.98 13.22
N ASP A 281 17.19 4.25 12.83
CA ASP A 281 16.58 5.33 13.62
C ASP A 281 15.06 5.16 13.76
N LEU A 282 14.40 4.68 12.70
CA LEU A 282 12.97 4.39 12.71
C LEU A 282 12.67 3.14 13.55
N SER A 283 13.47 2.08 13.40
CA SER A 283 13.34 0.86 14.20
C SER A 283 13.52 1.13 15.70
N PHE A 284 14.55 1.92 16.05
CA PHE A 284 14.79 2.38 17.41
C PHE A 284 13.60 3.19 17.93
N SER A 285 13.10 4.15 17.16
CA SER A 285 11.96 4.99 17.55
C SER A 285 10.72 4.15 17.84
N CYS A 286 10.37 3.19 16.96
CA CYS A 286 9.21 2.31 17.15
C CYS A 286 9.28 1.55 18.48
N TRP A 287 10.43 0.92 18.78
CA TRP A 287 10.62 0.17 20.02
C TRP A 287 10.68 1.08 21.25
N PHE A 288 11.40 2.20 21.15
CA PHE A 288 11.54 3.18 22.23
C PHE A 288 10.18 3.76 22.63
N PHE A 289 9.40 4.29 21.67
CA PHE A 289 8.09 4.88 21.96
C PHE A 289 7.08 3.86 22.44
N TYR A 290 7.15 2.62 21.95
CA TYR A 290 6.36 1.52 22.49
C TYR A 290 6.63 1.33 23.99
N LEU A 291 7.90 1.18 24.40
CA LEU A 291 8.26 1.05 25.81
C LEU A 291 8.00 2.31 26.63
N PHE A 292 8.19 3.48 26.02
CA PHE A 292 7.93 4.78 26.65
C PHE A 292 6.46 4.90 27.05
N TRP A 293 5.51 4.60 26.16
CA TRP A 293 4.09 4.60 26.51
C TRP A 293 3.73 3.56 27.57
N LYS A 294 4.44 2.42 27.62
CA LYS A 294 4.30 1.45 28.73
C LYS A 294 4.77 2.04 30.04
N ALA A 295 5.92 2.70 30.04
CA ALA A 295 6.45 3.37 31.22
C ALA A 295 5.49 4.46 31.69
N GLU A 296 4.96 5.31 30.80
CA GLU A 296 3.97 6.32 31.14
C GLU A 296 2.74 5.74 31.82
N ARG A 297 2.19 4.62 31.31
CA ARG A 297 1.05 3.93 31.94
C ARG A 297 1.36 3.46 33.37
N VAL A 298 2.53 2.86 33.57
CA VAL A 298 2.96 2.37 34.89
C VAL A 298 3.21 3.54 35.84
N PHE A 299 3.89 4.60 35.39
CA PHE A 299 4.10 5.81 36.20
C PHE A 299 2.80 6.54 36.52
N GLY A 300 1.88 6.62 35.56
CA GLY A 300 0.53 7.17 35.79
C GLY A 300 -0.22 6.40 36.87
N SER A 301 -0.05 5.08 36.94
CA SER A 301 -0.60 4.26 38.02
C SER A 301 0.00 4.62 39.39
N VAL A 302 1.33 4.83 39.45
CA VAL A 302 2.02 5.27 40.69
C VAL A 302 1.53 6.63 41.16
N LEU A 303 1.29 7.56 40.22
CA LEU A 303 0.82 8.92 40.51
C LEU A 303 -0.70 9.00 40.75
N GLY A 304 -1.44 7.89 40.68
CA GLY A 304 -2.89 7.87 40.85
C GLY A 304 -3.68 8.42 39.65
N LEU A 305 -3.03 8.62 38.50
CA LEU A 305 -3.63 9.14 37.26
C LEU A 305 -4.41 8.07 36.47
N ARG A 306 -4.53 6.84 36.98
CA ARG A 306 -5.20 5.71 36.33
C ARG A 306 -6.68 5.96 36.02
N ASN A 307 -7.34 6.83 36.79
CA ASN A 307 -8.75 7.17 36.60
C ASN A 307 -8.97 8.20 35.48
N LEU A 308 -7.90 8.78 34.92
CA LEU A 308 -8.04 9.69 33.78
C LEU A 308 -8.35 8.90 32.51
N PRO A 309 -9.42 9.24 31.78
CA PRO A 309 -9.76 8.54 30.56
C PRO A 309 -8.65 8.69 29.54
N LYS A 310 -8.30 7.59 28.87
CA LYS A 310 -7.31 7.52 27.79
C LYS A 310 -5.86 7.87 28.17
N PHE A 311 -5.52 8.11 29.44
CA PHE A 311 -4.13 8.32 29.86
C PHE A 311 -3.25 7.12 29.40
N PRO A 312 -2.07 7.35 28.78
CA PRO A 312 -1.30 8.59 28.68
C PRO A 312 -1.55 9.41 27.40
N TYR A 313 -2.73 9.27 26.79
CA TYR A 313 -3.16 10.00 25.59
C TYR A 313 -2.31 9.68 24.35
N ILE A 314 -2.01 8.40 24.13
CA ILE A 314 -1.17 7.91 23.01
C ILE A 314 -1.63 8.50 21.67
N GLU A 315 -2.94 8.48 21.37
CA GLU A 315 -3.49 9.04 20.13
C GLU A 315 -3.22 10.55 19.97
N ALA A 316 -3.29 11.32 21.06
CA ALA A 316 -3.02 12.75 21.02
C ALA A 316 -1.51 13.02 20.88
N GLN A 317 -0.67 12.25 21.56
CA GLN A 317 0.78 12.31 21.42
C GLN A 317 1.23 11.99 19.98
N THR A 318 0.72 10.90 19.39
CA THR A 318 1.04 10.53 18.00
C THR A 318 0.52 11.56 17.01
N SER A 319 -0.70 12.07 17.21
CA SER A 319 -1.24 13.16 16.38
C SER A 319 -0.37 14.42 16.46
N GLY A 320 0.05 14.81 17.66
CA GLY A 320 0.97 15.94 17.87
C GLY A 320 2.32 15.73 17.19
N ALA A 321 2.86 14.51 17.24
CA ALA A 321 4.09 14.15 16.54
C ALA A 321 3.95 14.27 15.01
N TYR A 322 2.85 13.76 14.42
CA TYR A 322 2.59 13.90 12.99
C TYR A 322 2.43 15.36 12.55
N ILE A 323 1.70 16.17 13.33
CA ILE A 323 1.57 17.60 13.06
C ILE A 323 2.93 18.29 13.15
N GLY A 324 3.72 17.99 14.18
CA GLY A 324 5.07 18.53 14.35
C GLY A 324 5.99 18.18 13.18
N LEU A 325 5.99 16.92 12.73
CA LEU A 325 6.74 16.48 11.56
C LEU A 325 6.28 17.19 10.28
N CYS A 326 4.97 17.37 10.09
CA CYS A 326 4.43 18.11 8.95
C CYS A 326 4.91 19.56 8.94
N VAL A 327 4.81 20.26 10.07
CA VAL A 327 5.27 21.65 10.20
C VAL A 327 6.78 21.76 9.96
N LEU A 328 7.58 20.84 10.52
CA LEU A 328 9.03 20.82 10.32
C LEU A 328 9.41 20.52 8.87
N ALA A 329 8.69 19.61 8.20
CA ALA A 329 8.91 19.31 6.78
C ALA A 329 8.61 20.52 5.89
N ILE A 330 7.46 21.19 6.11
CA ILE A 330 7.10 22.42 5.40
C ILE A 330 8.12 23.53 5.69
N TRP A 331 8.53 23.68 6.95
CA TRP A 331 9.52 24.67 7.34
C TRP A 331 10.88 24.41 6.68
N SER A 332 11.36 23.17 6.68
CA SER A 332 12.63 22.78 6.07
C SER A 332 12.63 23.04 4.56
N THR A 333 11.52 22.71 3.89
CA THR A 333 11.38 22.83 2.43
C THR A 333 10.93 24.22 1.94
N ARG A 334 10.71 25.19 2.84
CA ARG A 334 10.17 26.53 2.51
C ARG A 334 10.93 27.27 1.39
N HIS A 335 12.26 27.12 1.35
CA HIS A 335 13.09 27.77 0.33
C HIS A 335 12.92 27.11 -1.04
N HIS A 336 12.84 25.78 -1.07
CA HIS A 336 12.56 25.01 -2.28
C HIS A 336 11.16 25.32 -2.82
N ILE A 337 10.15 25.37 -1.94
CA ILE A 337 8.79 25.76 -2.30
C ILE A 337 8.76 27.18 -2.88
N LYS A 338 9.45 28.14 -2.25
CA LYS A 338 9.53 29.52 -2.74
C LYS A 338 10.20 29.62 -4.11
N GLN A 339 11.31 28.89 -4.32
CA GLN A 339 12.00 28.81 -5.60
C GLN A 339 11.08 28.24 -6.68
N MET A 340 10.39 27.14 -6.38
CA MET A 340 9.44 26.49 -7.30
C MET A 340 8.32 27.43 -7.76
N PHE A 341 7.69 28.18 -6.84
CA PHE A 341 6.67 29.16 -7.21
C PHE A 341 7.24 30.33 -8.02
N SER A 342 8.46 30.78 -7.73
CA SER A 342 9.10 31.86 -8.49
C SER A 342 9.36 31.47 -9.95
N THR A 343 9.65 30.20 -10.23
CA THR A 343 9.88 29.66 -11.58
C THR A 343 8.63 29.68 -12.47
N ILE A 344 7.42 29.64 -11.89
CA ILE A 344 6.16 29.80 -12.64
C ILE A 344 6.02 31.24 -13.11
N PHE A 345 6.23 32.20 -12.21
CA PHE A 345 6.01 33.61 -12.48
C PHE A 345 7.12 34.24 -13.33
N HIS A 346 8.34 33.72 -13.22
CA HIS A 346 9.47 34.11 -14.06
C HIS A 346 9.87 32.90 -14.88
N ARG A 347 9.24 32.74 -16.05
CA ARG A 347 9.56 31.72 -17.06
C ARG A 347 10.95 31.99 -17.67
N ASN A 348 12.00 31.96 -16.86
CA ASN A 348 13.37 32.12 -17.30
C ASN A 348 13.87 30.78 -17.85
N GLU A 349 14.40 30.83 -19.07
CA GLU A 349 14.91 29.70 -19.85
C GLU A 349 16.03 28.91 -19.14
N THR A 350 16.63 29.47 -18.10
CA THR A 350 17.78 28.90 -17.39
C THR A 350 17.48 27.65 -16.56
N HIS A 351 16.23 27.41 -16.12
CA HIS A 351 15.88 26.20 -15.36
C HIS A 351 15.42 25.00 -16.21
N ASN A 352 15.24 25.18 -17.53
CA ASN A 352 14.93 24.07 -18.44
C ASN A 352 16.13 23.09 -18.56
N MET A 353 17.36 23.51 -18.23
CA MET A 353 18.54 22.64 -18.32
C MET A 353 18.50 21.48 -17.30
N ASP A 354 17.86 21.67 -16.14
CA ASP A 354 17.68 20.63 -15.11
C ASP A 354 16.59 19.59 -15.45
N SER A 355 15.79 19.83 -16.49
CA SER A 355 14.67 18.98 -16.92
C SER A 355 15.04 17.93 -17.98
N THR A 356 16.30 17.91 -18.42
CA THR A 356 16.78 17.07 -19.53
C THR A 356 16.71 15.55 -19.26
N GLY A 357 16.52 15.13 -18.00
CA GLY A 357 16.33 13.73 -17.59
C GLY A 357 14.94 13.40 -17.02
N GLU A 358 14.02 14.37 -16.93
CA GLU A 358 12.70 14.16 -16.33
C GLU A 358 11.64 13.86 -17.41
N PRO A 359 10.65 12.98 -17.11
CA PRO A 359 9.63 12.60 -18.08
C PRO A 359 8.68 13.75 -18.45
N ILE A 360 8.50 14.73 -17.55
CA ILE A 360 7.75 15.97 -17.77
C ILE A 360 8.54 17.14 -17.16
N SER A 361 8.40 18.33 -17.74
CA SER A 361 9.01 19.53 -17.16
C SER A 361 8.36 19.88 -15.82
N TYR A 362 9.14 20.42 -14.88
CA TYR A 362 8.63 20.86 -13.57
C TYR A 362 7.47 21.84 -13.68
N ALA A 363 7.49 22.74 -14.68
CA ALA A 363 6.39 23.67 -14.93
C ALA A 363 5.09 22.95 -15.30
N ASN A 364 5.15 21.93 -16.16
CA ASN A 364 3.97 21.16 -16.56
C ASN A 364 3.47 20.27 -15.43
N ALA A 365 4.36 19.68 -14.63
CA ALA A 365 4.00 18.92 -13.44
C ALA A 365 3.23 19.82 -12.45
N LEU A 366 3.75 21.02 -12.17
CA LEU A 366 3.12 21.94 -11.24
C LEU A 366 1.79 22.48 -11.75
N LEU A 367 1.69 22.81 -13.03
CA LEU A 367 0.42 23.20 -13.66
C LEU A 367 -0.60 22.05 -13.63
N GLY A 368 -0.17 20.82 -13.89
CA GLY A 368 -1.00 19.62 -13.77
C GLY A 368 -1.51 19.39 -12.35
N ALA A 369 -0.67 19.64 -11.33
CA ALA A 369 -1.05 19.50 -9.92
C ALA A 369 -1.95 20.61 -9.39
N VAL A 370 -2.00 21.78 -10.04
CA VAL A 370 -2.87 22.91 -9.64
C VAL A 370 -4.22 22.88 -10.37
N ILE A 371 -4.22 22.46 -11.63
CA ILE A 371 -5.45 22.39 -12.45
C ILE A 371 -6.24 21.12 -12.16
N GLY A 372 -5.56 19.99 -11.98
CA GLY A 372 -6.19 18.74 -11.59
C GLY A 372 -6.56 18.75 -10.12
#